data_AF-A0A1F7U987-F1
#
_entry.id   AF-A0A1F7U987-F1
#
_cell.length_a   1.000
_cell.length_b   1.000
_cell.length_c   1.000
_cell.angle_alpha   90.00
_cell.angle_beta   90.00
_cell.angle_gamma   90.00
#
_symmetry.space_group_name_H-M   'P 1'
#
loop_
_entity.id
_entity.type
_entity.pdbx_description
1 polymer ?
#
loop_
_entity_poly.entity_id
_entity_poly.type
_entity_poly.pdbx_seq_one_letter_code
_entity_poly.pdbx_strand_id
1 'polypeptide(L)'
;MPPLILILATLAVGDGVPNDASGPSETPSPSDGEVFLARLRHARDLLADADIGTAKLGGAHAVLAVWHPDRPDDIRLVRLLDGRSRTSGFSVKLIIQNGVNSLYEVVEPAGYVVLASKTNVWDTRRRVCRTVKAKRSRRAIRHCDWIGRTKGVVYTPYSAALDRPELTAMGRLYLEQLVARAAERLEKAGVTSLADPDFTVPAMISPRVLLTLMVIEHITPDEFDIRGDKAMTDQVFALVGANGDGTFDYSFSRAGAGGLTQFIPSTYRLTRGRYSAAKLLADFTAGMRDHENAVMAQYCLADWSLAALSPAEYLRLSENDEDLGAFLAAAYNGGENGAVAALRRDRRRWEEPGRGLKRETVRYVREFRQVYRLLGTTETGQPAAPPAVPPPAP
;
A
#
# COMPACT_ATOMS: atom_id res chain seq x y z
N MET A 1 3.11 -29.16 4.97
CA MET A 1 2.08 -29.74 4.08
C MET A 1 1.53 -30.97 4.77
N PRO A 2 0.27 -30.94 5.22
CA PRO A 2 -0.87 -31.28 4.35
C PRO A 2 -2.08 -30.32 4.59
N PRO A 3 -3.34 -30.61 4.19
CA PRO A 3 -4.00 -29.96 3.06
C PRO A 3 -5.18 -29.03 3.43
N LEU A 4 -5.56 -28.21 2.44
CA LEU A 4 -6.79 -27.41 2.36
C LEU A 4 -8.02 -28.25 2.72
N ILE A 5 -8.79 -27.82 3.72
CA ILE A 5 -10.16 -28.28 3.98
C ILE A 5 -11.09 -27.41 3.13
N LEU A 6 -11.61 -28.01 2.06
CA LEU A 6 -12.71 -27.49 1.26
C LEU A 6 -14.02 -27.79 2.02
N ILE A 7 -14.73 -26.75 2.48
CA ILE A 7 -16.08 -26.91 3.03
C ILE A 7 -17.04 -27.11 1.85
N LEU A 8 -17.43 -28.37 1.64
CA LEU A 8 -18.53 -28.77 0.76
C LEU A 8 -19.83 -28.78 1.58
N ALA A 9 -20.80 -27.96 1.18
CA ALA A 9 -22.15 -28.01 1.69
C ALA A 9 -22.88 -29.25 1.16
N THR A 10 -23.25 -30.17 2.05
CA THR A 10 -24.17 -31.28 1.78
C THR A 10 -25.61 -30.76 1.65
N LEU A 11 -26.21 -30.88 0.46
CA LEU A 11 -27.65 -30.85 0.27
C LEU A 11 -28.14 -32.25 -0.13
N ALA A 12 -29.26 -32.63 0.47
CA ALA A 12 -29.86 -33.94 0.43
C ALA A 12 -30.36 -34.34 -0.97
N VAL A 13 -30.21 -35.64 -1.26
CA VAL A 13 -30.65 -36.34 -2.47
C VAL A 13 -32.18 -36.45 -2.46
N GLY A 14 -32.81 -35.94 -3.51
CA GLY A 14 -34.19 -36.26 -3.88
C GLY A 14 -34.17 -36.84 -5.30
N ASP A 15 -34.52 -38.12 -5.42
CA ASP A 15 -34.59 -38.85 -6.69
C ASP A 15 -35.73 -38.31 -7.56
N GLY A 16 -35.39 -37.89 -8.78
CA GLY A 16 -36.35 -37.43 -9.77
C GLY A 16 -35.66 -37.10 -11.10
N VAL A 17 -35.44 -38.13 -11.92
CA VAL A 17 -35.05 -37.98 -13.33
C VAL A 17 -36.24 -37.39 -14.11
N PRO A 18 -36.00 -36.34 -14.93
CA PRO A 18 -36.33 -36.49 -16.34
C PRO A 18 -35.23 -36.00 -17.29
N ASN A 19 -35.27 -36.69 -18.43
CA ASN A 19 -34.48 -36.61 -19.65
C ASN A 19 -34.29 -35.21 -20.27
N ASP A 20 -33.14 -35.11 -20.95
CA ASP A 20 -32.90 -34.42 -22.23
C ASP A 20 -33.31 -32.96 -22.39
N ALA A 21 -32.34 -32.08 -22.06
CA ALA A 21 -32.13 -30.83 -22.78
C ALA A 21 -30.67 -30.36 -22.62
N SER A 22 -29.70 -31.15 -23.07
CA SER A 22 -28.30 -30.69 -23.22
C SER A 22 -28.19 -29.82 -24.48
N GLY A 23 -28.74 -28.60 -24.40
CA GLY A 23 -28.31 -27.51 -25.28
C GLY A 23 -26.88 -27.10 -24.92
N PRO A 24 -26.08 -26.58 -25.88
CA PRO A 24 -24.77 -26.06 -25.56
C PRO A 24 -24.94 -24.94 -24.52
N SER A 25 -24.38 -25.15 -23.32
CA SER A 25 -24.22 -24.14 -22.30
C SER A 25 -23.44 -22.98 -22.91
N GLU A 26 -24.12 -21.94 -23.38
CA GLU A 26 -23.48 -20.69 -23.78
C GLU A 26 -22.72 -20.14 -22.57
N THR A 27 -21.39 -20.19 -22.63
CA THR A 27 -20.55 -19.54 -21.64
C THR A 27 -20.90 -18.05 -21.62
N PRO A 28 -21.27 -17.47 -20.47
CA PRO A 28 -21.62 -16.05 -20.40
C PRO A 28 -20.46 -15.21 -20.94
N SER A 29 -20.80 -14.16 -21.71
CA SER A 29 -19.81 -13.22 -22.21
C SER A 29 -19.08 -12.55 -21.03
N PRO A 30 -17.77 -12.31 -21.15
CA PRO A 30 -16.99 -11.70 -20.07
C PRO A 30 -17.54 -10.31 -19.74
N SER A 31 -17.52 -9.98 -18.46
CA SER A 31 -17.87 -8.64 -17.96
C SER A 31 -16.86 -7.59 -18.44
N ASP A 32 -17.28 -6.32 -18.51
CA ASP A 32 -16.40 -5.20 -18.91
C ASP A 32 -15.11 -5.13 -18.08
N GLY A 33 -15.20 -5.46 -16.78
CA GLY A 33 -14.07 -5.55 -15.87
C GLY A 33 -13.09 -6.67 -16.24
N GLU A 34 -13.57 -7.88 -16.56
CA GLU A 34 -12.72 -8.99 -16.99
C GLU A 34 -11.98 -8.66 -18.28
N VAL A 35 -12.67 -8.03 -19.24
CA VAL A 35 -12.06 -7.60 -20.49
C VAL A 35 -11.00 -6.52 -20.22
N PHE A 36 -11.26 -5.55 -19.34
CA PHE A 36 -10.25 -4.56 -18.96
C PHE A 36 -9.02 -5.19 -18.29
N LEU A 37 -9.20 -6.14 -17.37
CA LEU A 37 -8.10 -6.84 -16.72
C LEU A 37 -7.27 -7.66 -17.71
N ALA A 38 -7.91 -8.29 -18.71
CA ALA A 38 -7.21 -8.98 -19.77
C ALA A 38 -6.36 -8.01 -20.61
N ARG A 39 -6.88 -6.82 -20.92
CA ARG A 39 -6.11 -5.76 -21.60
C ARG A 39 -4.95 -5.26 -20.76
N LEU A 40 -5.15 -5.08 -19.46
CA LEU A 40 -4.09 -4.66 -18.54
C LEU A 40 -2.94 -5.68 -18.52
N ARG A 41 -3.27 -6.98 -18.45
CA ARG A 41 -2.27 -8.05 -18.57
C ARG A 41 -1.55 -8.01 -19.90
N HIS A 42 -2.28 -7.93 -21.01
CA HIS A 42 -1.68 -7.86 -22.34
C HIS A 42 -0.73 -6.65 -22.50
N ALA A 43 -1.12 -5.48 -21.99
CA ALA A 43 -0.29 -4.29 -21.98
C ALA A 43 1.03 -4.48 -21.20
N ARG A 44 0.99 -5.21 -20.08
CA ARG A 44 2.18 -5.53 -19.28
C ARG A 44 3.08 -6.54 -20.00
N ASP A 45 2.50 -7.54 -20.66
CA ASP A 45 3.25 -8.53 -21.43
C ASP A 45 4.00 -7.88 -22.60
N LEU A 46 3.35 -6.97 -23.34
CA LEU A 46 4.00 -6.20 -24.41
C LEU A 46 5.19 -5.38 -23.90
N LEU A 47 5.15 -4.92 -22.66
CA LEU A 47 6.23 -4.15 -22.04
C LEU A 47 7.37 -5.03 -21.55
N ALA A 48 7.14 -6.31 -21.23
CA ALA A 48 8.13 -7.19 -20.61
C ALA A 48 9.47 -7.17 -21.36
N ASP A 49 9.42 -7.22 -22.69
CA ASP A 49 10.59 -7.23 -23.56
C ASP A 49 10.94 -5.86 -24.18
N ALA A 50 10.15 -4.83 -23.89
CA ALA A 50 10.37 -3.50 -24.48
C ALA A 50 11.70 -2.88 -23.99
N ASP A 51 12.53 -2.44 -24.93
CA ASP A 51 13.76 -1.71 -24.63
C ASP A 51 13.46 -0.24 -24.27
N ILE A 52 13.94 0.23 -23.12
CA ILE A 52 13.81 1.63 -22.68
C ILE A 52 14.79 2.52 -23.48
N GLY A 53 15.92 1.98 -23.95
CA GLY A 53 16.95 2.71 -24.70
C GLY A 53 17.85 3.59 -23.84
N THR A 54 17.80 3.44 -22.52
CA THR A 54 18.68 4.13 -21.57
C THR A 54 18.73 3.40 -20.23
N ALA A 55 19.79 3.63 -19.45
CA ALA A 55 19.91 3.18 -18.06
C ALA A 55 19.42 4.24 -17.04
N LYS A 56 19.01 5.43 -17.50
CA LYS A 56 18.46 6.49 -16.65
C LYS A 56 17.16 6.02 -15.98
N LEU A 57 16.91 6.54 -14.78
CA LEU A 57 15.86 6.10 -13.88
C LEU A 57 14.57 6.89 -14.00
N GLY A 58 13.47 6.24 -13.62
CA GLY A 58 12.17 6.87 -13.37
C GLY A 58 11.39 7.26 -14.63
N GLY A 59 10.15 7.67 -14.42
CA GLY A 59 9.14 7.79 -15.47
C GLY A 59 9.42 8.76 -16.62
N ALA A 60 10.42 9.64 -16.52
CA ALA A 60 10.88 10.44 -17.66
C ALA A 60 11.62 9.59 -18.73
N HIS A 61 12.00 8.36 -18.38
CA HIS A 61 12.70 7.38 -19.20
C HIS A 61 11.94 6.06 -19.16
N ALA A 62 10.89 5.98 -19.96
CA ALA A 62 9.94 4.88 -19.89
C ALA A 62 9.49 4.41 -21.28
N VAL A 63 8.97 3.19 -21.35
CA VAL A 63 8.09 2.76 -22.44
C VAL A 63 6.70 2.64 -21.84
N LEU A 64 5.71 3.27 -22.45
CA LEU A 64 4.32 3.24 -22.02
C LEU A 64 3.54 2.28 -22.92
N ALA A 65 2.68 1.45 -22.33
CA ALA A 65 1.61 0.79 -23.06
C ALA A 65 0.37 1.68 -22.97
N VAL A 66 0.00 2.28 -24.09
CA VAL A 66 -1.16 3.17 -24.22
C VAL A 66 -2.28 2.46 -24.96
N TRP A 67 -3.52 2.71 -24.55
CA TRP A 67 -4.71 2.05 -25.08
C TRP A 67 -5.80 3.06 -25.38
N HIS A 68 -6.54 2.87 -26.46
CA HIS A 68 -7.70 3.70 -26.80
C HIS A 68 -9.01 2.98 -26.43
N PRO A 69 -9.83 3.53 -25.51
CA PRO A 69 -11.05 2.87 -25.03
C PRO A 69 -12.03 2.45 -26.13
N ASP A 70 -12.23 3.30 -27.14
CA ASP A 70 -13.16 3.02 -28.25
C ASP A 70 -12.60 2.05 -29.31
N ARG A 71 -11.33 1.66 -29.17
CA ARG A 71 -10.63 0.75 -30.10
C ARG A 71 -9.99 -0.35 -29.27
N PRO A 72 -10.78 -1.34 -28.84
CA PRO A 72 -10.44 -2.24 -27.74
C PRO A 72 -9.14 -3.05 -27.94
N ASP A 73 -8.75 -3.29 -29.20
CA ASP A 73 -7.55 -4.04 -29.58
C ASP A 73 -6.35 -3.13 -29.89
N ASP A 74 -6.51 -1.81 -29.77
CA ASP A 74 -5.49 -0.81 -30.08
C ASP A 74 -4.64 -0.47 -28.85
N ILE A 75 -3.68 -1.35 -28.54
CA ILE A 75 -2.58 -1.07 -27.62
C ILE A 75 -1.32 -0.71 -28.42
N ARG A 76 -0.64 0.35 -28.00
CA ARG A 76 0.58 0.88 -28.64
C ARG A 76 1.67 1.09 -27.60
N LEU A 77 2.92 0.90 -28.02
CA LEU A 77 4.09 1.18 -27.19
C LEU A 77 4.67 2.57 -27.53
N VAL A 78 4.74 3.44 -26.52
CA VAL A 78 5.24 4.80 -26.65
C VAL A 78 6.50 4.98 -25.83
N ARG A 79 7.64 5.25 -26.47
CA ARG A 79 8.93 5.46 -25.79
C ARG A 79 9.08 6.92 -25.38
N LEU A 80 9.44 7.16 -24.12
CA LEU A 80 9.76 8.46 -23.56
C LEU A 80 11.24 8.54 -23.19
N LEU A 81 11.91 9.61 -23.63
CA LEU A 81 13.26 9.96 -23.19
C LEU A 81 13.32 11.44 -22.78
N ASP A 82 13.78 11.68 -21.55
CA ASP A 82 13.81 13.01 -20.92
C ASP A 82 12.40 13.65 -20.90
N GLY A 83 11.38 12.83 -20.62
CA GLY A 83 9.98 13.26 -20.52
C GLY A 83 9.30 13.58 -21.86
N ARG A 84 9.95 13.28 -22.99
CA ARG A 84 9.43 13.55 -24.34
C ARG A 84 9.24 12.27 -25.12
N SER A 85 8.12 12.17 -25.84
CA SER A 85 7.86 11.06 -26.76
C SER A 85 8.90 11.00 -27.87
N ARG A 86 9.33 9.77 -28.19
CA ARG A 86 10.20 9.39 -29.30
C ARG A 86 9.51 8.49 -30.31
N THR A 87 8.26 8.12 -30.04
CA THR A 87 7.45 7.31 -30.96
C THR A 87 6.73 8.24 -31.93
N SER A 88 6.90 7.99 -33.23
CA SER A 88 6.23 8.75 -34.28
C SER A 88 4.71 8.70 -34.12
N GLY A 89 4.04 9.84 -34.33
CA GLY A 89 2.59 9.96 -34.19
C GLY A 89 2.08 10.06 -32.74
N PHE A 90 2.96 10.00 -31.73
CA PHE A 90 2.56 10.15 -30.33
C PHE A 90 3.21 11.36 -29.66
N SER A 91 2.40 12.19 -29.02
CA SER A 91 2.81 13.24 -28.08
C SER A 91 2.32 12.90 -26.69
N VAL A 92 3.22 12.87 -25.71
CA VAL A 92 2.92 12.52 -24.32
C VAL A 92 3.53 13.54 -23.40
N LYS A 93 2.75 13.97 -22.40
CA LYS A 93 3.16 14.89 -21.35
C LYS A 93 3.32 14.13 -20.03
N LEU A 94 4.48 14.28 -19.40
CA LEU A 94 4.71 13.85 -18.02
C LEU A 94 4.14 14.90 -17.08
N ILE A 95 3.04 14.59 -16.39
CA ILE A 95 2.33 15.51 -15.49
C ILE A 95 3.00 15.53 -14.13
N ILE A 96 3.27 14.34 -13.57
CA ILE A 96 3.93 14.18 -12.27
C ILE A 96 5.04 13.13 -12.42
N GLN A 97 6.26 13.51 -12.05
CA GLN A 97 7.38 12.57 -11.98
C GLN A 97 7.43 11.93 -10.59
N ASN A 98 6.97 10.68 -10.49
CA ASN A 98 6.91 9.93 -9.24
C ASN A 98 7.39 8.47 -9.42
N GLY A 99 8.64 8.30 -9.85
CA GLY A 99 9.24 6.98 -10.04
C GLY A 99 8.44 6.09 -11.00
N VAL A 100 8.06 4.89 -10.55
CA VAL A 100 7.23 3.94 -11.32
C VAL A 100 5.75 4.37 -11.42
N ASN A 101 5.28 5.21 -10.49
CA ASN A 101 3.91 5.72 -10.43
C ASN A 101 3.81 7.14 -11.01
N SER A 102 4.61 7.43 -12.04
CA SER A 102 4.57 8.74 -12.71
C SER A 102 3.26 8.90 -13.48
N LEU A 103 2.69 10.11 -13.46
CA LEU A 103 1.43 10.42 -14.14
C LEU A 103 1.70 10.96 -15.54
N TYR A 104 1.00 10.40 -16.52
CA TYR A 104 1.16 10.72 -17.94
C TYR A 104 -0.17 11.12 -18.57
N GLU A 105 -0.09 11.98 -19.56
CA GLU A 105 -1.20 12.36 -20.44
C GLU A 105 -0.78 12.14 -21.89
N VAL A 106 -1.54 11.38 -22.67
CA VAL A 106 -1.34 11.26 -24.11
C VAL A 106 -2.07 12.43 -24.77
N VAL A 107 -1.29 13.40 -25.27
CA VAL A 107 -1.81 14.62 -25.88
C VAL A 107 -2.27 14.35 -27.31
N GLU A 108 -1.46 13.61 -28.06
CA GLU A 108 -1.78 13.22 -29.45
C GLU A 108 -1.35 11.78 -29.72
N PRO A 109 -2.16 11.00 -30.46
CA PRO A 109 -3.59 11.23 -30.68
C PRO A 109 -4.37 11.23 -29.34
N ALA A 110 -5.40 12.08 -29.26
CA ALA A 110 -6.27 12.14 -28.09
C ALA A 110 -7.03 10.83 -27.89
N GLY A 111 -7.53 10.61 -26.66
CA GLY A 111 -8.33 9.44 -26.30
C GLY A 111 -7.53 8.22 -25.83
N TYR A 112 -6.20 8.22 -25.97
CA TYR A 112 -5.37 7.16 -25.39
C TYR A 112 -5.16 7.38 -23.88
N VAL A 113 -5.17 6.27 -23.14
CA VAL A 113 -4.87 6.20 -21.71
C VAL A 113 -3.66 5.30 -21.47
N VAL A 114 -2.89 5.56 -20.41
CA VAL A 114 -1.76 4.72 -20.04
C VAL A 114 -2.25 3.56 -19.16
N LEU A 115 -2.04 2.33 -19.63
CA LEU A 115 -2.37 1.11 -18.87
C LEU A 115 -1.19 0.59 -18.05
N ALA A 116 0.03 0.72 -18.59
CA ALA A 116 1.24 0.28 -17.92
C ALA A 116 2.44 1.07 -18.43
N SER A 117 3.51 1.04 -17.65
CA SER A 117 4.79 1.65 -17.98
C SER A 117 5.93 0.70 -17.62
N LYS A 118 6.98 0.70 -18.43
CA LYS A 118 8.27 0.10 -18.12
C LYS A 118 9.30 1.20 -17.92
N THR A 119 9.91 1.25 -16.76
CA THR A 119 10.97 2.22 -16.42
C THR A 119 12.10 1.54 -15.68
N ASN A 120 13.28 2.17 -15.66
CA ASN A 120 14.36 1.69 -14.80
C ASN A 120 14.18 2.14 -13.36
N VAL A 121 14.51 1.23 -12.45
CA VAL A 121 14.65 1.44 -11.00
C VAL A 121 16.02 0.97 -10.53
N TRP A 122 16.40 1.33 -9.31
CA TRP A 122 17.58 0.74 -8.69
C TRP A 122 17.35 -0.74 -8.38
N ASP A 123 18.21 -1.60 -8.95
CA ASP A 123 18.31 -3.01 -8.56
C ASP A 123 19.11 -3.13 -7.27
N THR A 124 20.35 -2.64 -7.33
CA THR A 124 21.25 -2.53 -6.19
C THR A 124 21.67 -1.08 -6.07
N ARG A 125 21.73 -0.53 -4.85
CA ARG A 125 22.27 0.80 -4.60
C ARG A 125 23.16 0.80 -3.37
N ARG A 126 24.31 1.47 -3.45
CA ARG A 126 25.13 1.77 -2.29
C ARG A 126 25.51 3.24 -2.29
N ARG A 127 25.56 3.81 -1.09
CA ARG A 127 26.00 5.19 -0.90
C ARG A 127 27.52 5.19 -0.82
N VAL A 128 28.17 5.86 -1.77
CA VAL A 128 29.61 6.08 -1.75
C VAL A 128 29.87 7.51 -1.38
N CYS A 129 30.50 7.71 -0.24
CA CYS A 129 30.87 9.04 0.23
C CYS A 129 32.36 9.29 0.02
N ARG A 130 32.68 10.46 -0.55
CA ARG A 130 34.04 10.95 -0.73
C ARG A 130 34.20 12.28 -0.02
N THR A 131 35.36 12.48 0.57
CA THR A 131 35.70 13.75 1.20
C THR A 131 36.34 14.65 0.16
N VAL A 132 35.72 15.79 -0.13
CA VAL A 132 36.22 16.79 -1.07
C VAL A 132 36.63 18.06 -0.33
N LYS A 133 37.76 18.67 -0.71
CA LYS A 133 38.14 19.99 -0.20
C LYS A 133 37.24 21.05 -0.82
N ALA A 134 36.58 21.86 -0.01
CA ALA A 134 35.79 22.98 -0.51
C ALA A 134 36.71 24.00 -1.20
N LYS A 135 36.37 24.43 -2.43
CA LYS A 135 37.17 25.40 -3.22
C LYS A 135 37.49 26.72 -2.50
N ARG A 136 36.74 27.09 -1.46
CA ARG A 136 36.87 28.37 -0.73
C ARG A 136 36.92 28.22 0.80
N SER A 137 37.05 27.01 1.33
CA SER A 137 37.18 26.82 2.78
C SER A 137 38.13 25.69 3.12
N ARG A 138 38.80 25.78 4.27
CA ARG A 138 39.59 24.67 4.84
C ARG A 138 38.70 23.49 5.31
N ARG A 139 37.38 23.59 5.21
CA ARG A 139 36.44 22.56 5.64
C ARG A 139 36.32 21.48 4.57
N ALA A 140 36.58 20.25 4.97
CA ALA A 140 36.29 19.07 4.19
C ALA A 140 34.77 18.87 4.11
N ILE A 141 34.22 18.72 2.90
CA ILE A 141 32.80 18.40 2.68
C ILE A 141 32.72 16.91 2.31
N ARG A 142 31.81 16.19 2.96
CA ARG A 142 31.50 14.81 2.58
C ARG A 142 30.47 14.83 1.45
N HIS A 143 30.92 14.61 0.22
CA HIS A 143 30.04 14.37 -0.93
C HIS A 143 29.59 12.91 -0.90
N CYS A 144 28.32 12.62 -1.09
CA CYS A 144 27.82 11.25 -1.11
C CYS A 144 26.98 11.01 -2.36
N ASP A 145 27.45 10.10 -3.21
CA ASP A 145 26.79 9.68 -4.43
C ASP A 145 26.14 8.31 -4.24
N TRP A 146 25.07 8.07 -4.98
CA TRP A 146 24.48 6.75 -5.12
C TRP A 146 25.02 6.10 -6.38
N ILE A 147 25.62 4.92 -6.24
CA ILE A 147 26.03 4.09 -7.37
C ILE A 147 25.35 2.74 -7.27
N GLY A 148 25.07 2.11 -8.41
CA GLY A 148 24.25 0.92 -8.44
C GLY A 148 24.00 0.38 -9.84
N ARG A 149 23.45 -0.84 -9.89
CA ARG A 149 22.84 -1.36 -11.11
C ARG A 149 21.38 -0.94 -11.17
N THR A 150 20.89 -0.76 -12.39
CA THR A 150 19.47 -0.51 -12.66
C THR A 150 18.85 -1.74 -13.29
N LYS A 151 17.54 -1.89 -13.12
CA LYS A 151 16.73 -2.90 -13.81
C LYS A 151 15.45 -2.27 -14.34
N GLY A 152 14.97 -2.75 -15.49
CA GLY A 152 13.67 -2.38 -16.02
C GLY A 152 12.56 -3.09 -15.24
N VAL A 153 11.50 -2.36 -14.88
CA VAL A 153 10.33 -2.91 -14.18
C VAL A 153 9.06 -2.43 -14.86
N VAL A 154 8.09 -3.33 -14.95
CA VAL A 154 6.75 -3.03 -15.47
C VAL A 154 5.84 -2.69 -14.29
N TYR A 155 5.15 -1.57 -14.38
CA TYR A 155 4.25 -1.06 -13.35
C TYR A 155 3.04 -0.40 -13.99
N THR A 156 1.89 -0.51 -13.36
CA THR A 156 0.67 0.21 -13.76
C THR A 156 0.56 1.48 -12.92
N PRO A 157 0.98 2.64 -13.47
CA PRO A 157 0.83 3.91 -12.77
C PRO A 157 -0.65 4.28 -12.70
N TYR A 158 -1.02 5.09 -11.70
CA TYR A 158 -2.40 5.56 -11.60
C TYR A 158 -2.80 6.37 -12.83
N SER A 159 -4.00 6.10 -13.34
CA SER A 159 -4.70 6.89 -14.35
C SER A 159 -6.20 6.77 -14.10
N ALA A 160 -7.00 7.74 -14.57
CA ALA A 160 -8.45 7.71 -14.41
C ALA A 160 -9.09 6.45 -15.02
N ALA A 161 -8.41 5.77 -15.95
CA ALA A 161 -8.88 4.51 -16.52
C ALA A 161 -8.86 3.34 -15.51
N LEU A 162 -8.13 3.48 -14.39
CA LEU A 162 -8.09 2.51 -13.29
C LEU A 162 -9.20 2.74 -12.26
N ASP A 163 -9.96 3.83 -12.33
CA ASP A 163 -11.09 4.11 -11.43
C ASP A 163 -12.26 3.17 -11.76
N ARG A 164 -12.07 1.88 -11.49
CA ARG A 164 -12.96 0.78 -11.81
C ARG A 164 -13.30 -0.01 -10.55
N PRO A 165 -14.58 -0.30 -10.29
CA PRO A 165 -15.01 -1.03 -9.10
C PRO A 165 -14.28 -2.37 -8.93
N GLU A 166 -14.00 -3.08 -10.03
CA GLU A 166 -13.35 -4.38 -9.98
C GLU A 166 -11.90 -4.28 -9.49
N LEU A 167 -11.16 -3.26 -9.91
CA LEU A 167 -9.79 -3.03 -9.44
C LEU A 167 -9.78 -2.62 -7.96
N THR A 168 -10.69 -1.73 -7.57
CA THR A 168 -10.86 -1.31 -6.17
C THR A 168 -11.20 -2.51 -5.29
N ALA A 169 -12.15 -3.37 -5.71
CA ALA A 169 -12.52 -4.58 -4.98
C ALA A 169 -11.35 -5.57 -4.87
N MET A 170 -10.62 -5.80 -5.97
CA MET A 170 -9.43 -6.66 -5.97
C MET A 170 -8.33 -6.15 -5.04
N GLY A 171 -8.06 -4.84 -5.06
CA GLY A 171 -7.05 -4.24 -4.20
C GLY A 171 -7.40 -4.28 -2.72
N ARG A 172 -8.67 -3.99 -2.39
CA ARG A 172 -9.18 -4.14 -1.03
C ARG A 172 -9.03 -5.58 -0.55
N LEU A 173 -9.52 -6.55 -1.33
CA LEU A 173 -9.44 -7.97 -1.00
C LEU A 173 -7.99 -8.43 -0.81
N TYR A 174 -7.08 -7.98 -1.68
CA TYR A 174 -5.65 -8.28 -1.56
C TYR A 174 -5.09 -7.81 -0.20
N LEU A 175 -5.37 -6.56 0.20
CA LEU A 175 -4.86 -6.02 1.46
C LEU A 175 -5.51 -6.67 2.68
N GLU A 176 -6.82 -6.95 2.65
CA GLU A 176 -7.51 -7.67 3.72
C GLU A 176 -6.93 -9.08 3.93
N GLN A 177 -6.71 -9.82 2.83
CA GLN A 177 -6.07 -11.12 2.89
C GLN A 177 -4.62 -11.04 3.35
N LEU A 178 -3.89 -9.98 2.97
CA LEU A 178 -2.52 -9.76 3.40
C LEU A 178 -2.44 -9.54 4.92
N VAL A 179 -3.33 -8.73 5.49
CA VAL A 179 -3.46 -8.52 6.95
C VAL A 179 -3.77 -9.84 7.64
N ALA A 180 -4.72 -10.61 7.13
CA ALA A 180 -5.07 -11.91 7.70
C ALA A 180 -3.89 -12.91 7.70
N ARG A 181 -3.16 -13.03 6.58
CA ARG A 181 -1.98 -13.91 6.49
C ARG A 181 -0.85 -13.48 7.44
N ALA A 182 -0.59 -12.18 7.54
CA ALA A 182 0.41 -11.65 8.45
C ALA A 182 0.05 -11.94 9.92
N ALA A 183 -1.22 -11.77 10.30
CA ALA A 183 -1.73 -12.12 11.61
C ALA A 183 -1.55 -13.62 11.91
N GLU A 184 -2.03 -14.50 11.01
CA GLU A 184 -1.90 -15.95 11.15
C GLU A 184 -0.43 -16.39 11.32
N ARG A 185 0.50 -15.75 10.60
CA ARG A 185 1.93 -16.05 10.71
C ARG A 185 2.52 -15.63 12.04
N LEU A 186 2.13 -14.46 12.57
CA LEU A 186 2.55 -14.01 13.90
C LEU A 186 1.97 -14.91 15.01
N GLU A 187 0.71 -15.32 14.90
CA GLU A 187 0.08 -16.26 15.82
C GLU A 187 0.76 -17.62 15.82
N LYS A 188 0.99 -18.22 14.64
CA LYS A 188 1.72 -19.50 14.50
C LYS A 188 3.15 -19.41 15.03
N ALA A 189 3.77 -18.24 14.97
CA ALA A 189 5.10 -18.00 15.52
C ALA A 189 5.08 -17.74 17.04
N GLY A 190 3.92 -17.65 17.67
CA GLY A 190 3.77 -17.40 19.10
C GLY A 190 4.30 -16.02 19.51
N VAL A 191 4.10 -15.00 18.66
CA VAL A 191 4.60 -13.65 18.95
C VAL A 191 3.70 -12.99 19.99
N THR A 192 4.16 -13.01 21.24
CA THR A 192 3.51 -12.37 22.39
C THR A 192 3.55 -10.85 22.30
N SER A 193 2.48 -10.20 22.75
CA SER A 193 2.39 -8.74 22.84
C SER A 193 3.28 -8.18 23.96
N LEU A 194 3.89 -7.02 23.71
CA LEU A 194 4.58 -6.24 24.74
C LEU A 194 3.63 -5.38 25.57
N ALA A 195 2.44 -5.09 25.04
CA ALA A 195 1.40 -4.33 25.73
C ALA A 195 0.66 -5.21 26.75
N ASP A 196 0.43 -6.48 26.41
CA ASP A 196 -0.19 -7.47 27.30
C ASP A 196 0.36 -8.88 27.02
N PRO A 197 1.23 -9.43 27.91
CA PRO A 197 1.86 -10.73 27.71
C PRO A 197 0.91 -11.93 27.60
N ASP A 198 -0.36 -11.79 28.00
CA ASP A 198 -1.35 -12.86 27.91
C ASP A 198 -1.93 -13.00 26.49
N PHE A 199 -1.65 -12.05 25.60
CA PHE A 199 -2.14 -12.01 24.23
C PHE A 199 -1.01 -12.09 23.20
N THR A 200 -1.38 -12.54 22.00
CA THR A 200 -0.51 -12.43 20.82
C THR A 200 -0.61 -11.01 20.24
N VAL A 201 0.42 -10.56 19.53
CA VAL A 201 0.43 -9.26 18.84
C VAL A 201 -0.84 -9.03 17.99
N PRO A 202 -1.30 -9.99 17.15
CA PRO A 202 -2.50 -9.77 16.34
C PRO A 202 -3.79 -9.66 17.15
N ALA A 203 -3.87 -10.26 18.34
CA ALA A 203 -5.07 -10.19 19.18
C ALA A 203 -5.29 -8.79 19.79
N MET A 204 -4.24 -7.99 19.88
CA MET A 204 -4.28 -6.64 20.47
C MET A 204 -4.78 -5.57 19.50
N ILE A 205 -4.83 -5.86 18.20
CA ILE A 205 -5.04 -4.81 17.19
C ILE A 205 -6.01 -5.29 16.11
N SER A 206 -7.07 -4.52 15.91
CA SER A 206 -8.06 -4.72 14.86
C SER A 206 -7.44 -4.71 13.45
N PRO A 207 -7.76 -5.69 12.58
CA PRO A 207 -7.34 -5.69 11.18
C PRO A 207 -7.70 -4.41 10.43
N ARG A 208 -8.84 -3.77 10.79
CA ARG A 208 -9.29 -2.53 10.16
C ARG A 208 -8.36 -1.36 10.46
N VAL A 209 -7.79 -1.30 11.68
CA VAL A 209 -6.81 -0.28 12.05
C VAL A 209 -5.55 -0.42 11.18
N LEU A 210 -5.01 -1.64 11.04
CA LEU A 210 -3.83 -1.88 10.20
C LEU A 210 -4.10 -1.53 8.73
N LEU A 211 -5.25 -1.97 8.21
CA LEU A 211 -5.67 -1.65 6.84
C LEU A 211 -5.75 -0.14 6.61
N THR A 212 -6.36 0.58 7.56
CA THR A 212 -6.48 2.04 7.48
C THR A 212 -5.11 2.71 7.46
N LEU A 213 -4.19 2.29 8.34
CA LEU A 213 -2.81 2.81 8.37
C LEU A 213 -2.11 2.59 7.02
N MET A 214 -2.20 1.38 6.45
CA MET A 214 -1.61 1.11 5.13
C MET A 214 -2.17 2.01 4.03
N VAL A 215 -3.48 2.26 4.03
CA VAL A 215 -4.12 3.09 2.99
C VAL A 215 -3.64 4.54 3.09
N ILE A 216 -3.67 5.13 4.29
CA ILE A 216 -3.34 6.55 4.47
C ILE A 216 -1.85 6.85 4.22
N GLU A 217 -0.94 5.87 4.29
CA GLU A 217 0.47 6.04 3.91
C GLU A 217 0.66 6.41 2.42
N HIS A 218 -0.32 6.09 1.56
CA HIS A 218 -0.26 6.37 0.12
C HIS A 218 -1.23 7.46 -0.32
N ILE A 219 -1.85 8.15 0.63
CA ILE A 219 -2.70 9.30 0.39
C ILE A 219 -1.87 10.57 0.51
N THR A 220 -1.87 11.39 -0.54
CA THR A 220 -1.29 12.72 -0.47
C THR A 220 -2.26 13.64 0.29
N PRO A 221 -1.83 14.31 1.38
CA PRO A 221 -2.75 15.11 2.19
C PRO A 221 -3.47 16.22 1.41
N ASP A 222 -2.79 16.88 0.47
CA ASP A 222 -3.39 17.96 -0.32
C ASP A 222 -4.42 17.44 -1.32
N GLU A 223 -4.20 16.24 -1.88
CA GLU A 223 -5.19 15.58 -2.74
C GLU A 223 -6.39 15.10 -1.93
N PHE A 224 -6.17 14.66 -0.69
CA PHE A 224 -7.24 14.26 0.23
C PHE A 224 -8.21 15.41 0.52
N ASP A 225 -7.69 16.61 0.80
CA ASP A 225 -8.53 17.78 1.05
C ASP A 225 -9.34 18.22 -0.20
N ILE A 226 -8.86 17.89 -1.40
CA ILE A 226 -9.51 18.26 -2.67
C ILE A 226 -10.51 17.20 -3.14
N ARG A 227 -10.14 15.92 -3.07
CA ARG A 227 -10.88 14.79 -3.68
C ARG A 227 -11.71 14.00 -2.68
N GLY A 228 -11.42 14.13 -1.38
CA GLY A 228 -12.09 13.40 -0.32
C GLY A 228 -11.52 12.00 -0.08
N ASP A 229 -11.94 11.42 1.05
CA ASP A 229 -11.51 10.11 1.56
C ASP A 229 -11.84 8.96 0.62
N LYS A 230 -13.05 8.91 0.05
CA LYS A 230 -13.48 7.85 -0.85
C LYS A 230 -12.61 7.77 -2.11
N ALA A 231 -12.46 8.90 -2.81
CA ALA A 231 -11.69 8.92 -4.06
C ALA A 231 -10.22 8.55 -3.84
N MET A 232 -9.62 9.02 -2.75
CA MET A 232 -8.22 8.70 -2.43
C MET A 232 -8.05 7.24 -2.00
N THR A 233 -8.99 6.70 -1.22
CA THR A 233 -9.00 5.29 -0.81
C THR A 233 -9.17 4.37 -2.03
N ASP A 234 -10.12 4.68 -2.91
CA ASP A 234 -10.38 3.92 -4.14
C ASP A 234 -9.17 3.93 -5.07
N GLN A 235 -8.43 5.05 -5.16
CA GLN A 235 -7.18 5.12 -5.92
C GLN A 235 -6.11 4.19 -5.36
N VAL A 236 -5.91 4.15 -4.03
CA VAL A 236 -4.94 3.25 -3.41
C VAL A 236 -5.32 1.79 -3.71
N PHE A 237 -6.60 1.44 -3.53
CA PHE A 237 -7.06 0.09 -3.85
C PHE A 237 -6.93 -0.22 -5.35
N ALA A 238 -7.25 0.70 -6.25
CA ALA A 238 -7.09 0.47 -7.68
C ALA A 238 -5.63 0.20 -8.07
N LEU A 239 -4.69 0.95 -7.47
CA LEU A 239 -3.25 0.71 -7.66
C LEU A 239 -2.84 -0.68 -7.15
N VAL A 240 -3.34 -1.10 -5.98
CA VAL A 240 -3.08 -2.43 -5.43
C VAL A 240 -3.72 -3.52 -6.29
N GLY A 241 -4.95 -3.33 -6.75
CA GLY A 241 -5.63 -4.29 -7.63
C GLY A 241 -4.91 -4.46 -8.97
N ALA A 242 -4.33 -3.37 -9.49
CA ALA A 242 -3.62 -3.39 -10.77
C ALA A 242 -2.20 -3.97 -10.69
N ASN A 243 -1.52 -3.86 -9.54
CA ASN A 243 -0.11 -4.24 -9.39
C ASN A 243 0.13 -5.41 -8.43
N GLY A 244 -0.84 -5.79 -7.60
CA GLY A 244 -0.76 -6.91 -6.66
C GLY A 244 0.38 -6.78 -5.67
N ASP A 245 1.20 -7.82 -5.60
CA ASP A 245 2.39 -7.91 -4.73
C ASP A 245 3.53 -6.95 -5.13
N GLY A 246 3.54 -6.45 -6.38
CA GLY A 246 4.51 -5.44 -6.82
C GLY A 246 4.14 -3.99 -6.48
N THR A 247 2.98 -3.74 -5.87
CA THR A 247 2.50 -2.38 -5.56
C THR A 247 3.42 -1.70 -4.55
N PHE A 248 3.91 -0.50 -4.85
CA PHE A 248 4.78 0.28 -3.94
C PHE A 248 6.18 -0.32 -3.61
N ASP A 249 6.61 -1.39 -4.30
CA ASP A 249 7.94 -2.01 -4.20
C ASP A 249 9.13 -1.04 -4.35
N TYR A 250 8.87 0.08 -5.01
CA TYR A 250 9.83 1.12 -5.37
C TYR A 250 9.48 2.48 -4.75
N SER A 251 8.46 2.53 -3.90
CA SER A 251 8.05 3.74 -3.17
C SER A 251 8.95 3.93 -1.97
N PHE A 252 9.97 4.79 -2.12
CA PHE A 252 10.84 5.19 -1.02
C PHE A 252 10.83 6.69 -0.81
N SER A 253 10.56 7.13 0.41
CA SER A 253 10.63 8.54 0.78
C SER A 253 12.08 9.02 0.88
N ARG A 254 12.26 10.35 0.97
CA ARG A 254 13.56 10.96 1.22
C ARG A 254 14.18 10.53 2.55
N ALA A 255 13.35 10.25 3.55
CA ALA A 255 13.77 9.71 4.85
C ALA A 255 14.12 8.21 4.80
N GLY A 256 13.85 7.55 3.66
CA GLY A 256 14.07 6.13 3.46
C GLY A 256 12.92 5.24 3.91
N ALA A 257 11.77 5.82 4.28
CA ALA A 257 10.53 5.08 4.45
C ALA A 257 10.21 4.30 3.17
N GLY A 258 9.79 3.04 3.26
CA GLY A 258 9.72 2.17 2.09
C GLY A 258 8.53 1.21 2.07
N GLY A 259 8.10 0.87 0.87
CA GLY A 259 7.12 -0.20 0.61
C GLY A 259 5.68 0.17 0.98
N LEU A 260 4.83 -0.85 1.05
CA LEU A 260 3.41 -0.73 1.35
C LEU A 260 3.11 -0.04 2.68
N THR A 261 3.93 -0.25 3.71
CA THR A 261 3.70 0.32 5.04
C THR A 261 4.53 1.57 5.32
N GLN A 262 5.32 2.06 4.35
CA GLN A 262 6.24 3.21 4.51
C GLN A 262 7.09 3.15 5.78
N PHE A 263 7.61 1.96 6.12
CA PHE A 263 8.35 1.77 7.36
C PHE A 263 9.74 2.43 7.30
N ILE A 264 10.22 3.05 8.39
CA ILE A 264 11.56 3.66 8.43
C ILE A 264 12.64 2.61 8.79
N PRO A 265 13.83 2.59 8.13
CA PRO A 265 14.85 1.56 8.36
C PRO A 265 15.33 1.41 9.81
N SER A 266 15.45 2.52 10.55
CA SER A 266 15.84 2.49 11.96
C SER A 266 14.75 1.88 12.83
N THR A 267 13.49 2.28 12.62
CA THR A 267 12.34 1.74 13.33
C THR A 267 12.22 0.25 13.02
N TYR A 268 12.35 -0.18 11.77
CA TYR A 268 12.22 -1.58 11.37
C TYR A 268 13.23 -2.48 12.09
N ARG A 269 14.48 -2.00 12.20
CA ARG A 269 15.54 -2.69 12.95
C ARG A 269 15.20 -2.82 14.43
N LEU A 270 14.66 -1.75 15.04
CA LEU A 270 14.26 -1.74 16.44
C LEU A 270 13.06 -2.67 16.70
N THR A 271 12.07 -2.66 15.79
CA THR A 271 10.92 -3.57 15.83
C THR A 271 11.37 -5.02 15.72
N ARG A 272 12.24 -5.36 14.76
CA ARG A 272 12.79 -6.72 14.65
C ARG A 272 13.55 -7.16 15.91
N GLY A 273 14.29 -6.25 16.54
CA GLY A 273 14.99 -6.54 17.79
C GLY A 273 14.05 -6.85 18.95
N ARG A 274 12.92 -6.13 19.04
CA ARG A 274 11.90 -6.33 20.08
C ARG A 274 11.07 -7.59 19.88
N TYR A 275 10.74 -7.91 18.62
CA TYR A 275 9.92 -9.06 18.26
C TYR A 275 10.73 -10.09 17.48
N SER A 276 11.77 -10.64 18.12
CA SER A 276 12.65 -11.63 17.47
C SER A 276 11.88 -12.89 17.03
N ALA A 277 10.85 -13.28 17.78
CA ALA A 277 9.95 -14.40 17.44
C ALA A 277 9.19 -14.20 16.12
N ALA A 278 8.97 -12.95 15.70
CA ALA A 278 8.30 -12.64 14.43
C ALA A 278 9.14 -12.98 13.20
N LYS A 279 10.46 -13.24 13.36
CA LYS A 279 11.37 -13.64 12.28
C LYS A 279 11.33 -12.70 11.06
N LEU A 280 11.17 -11.40 11.31
CA LEU A 280 11.19 -10.38 10.26
C LEU A 280 12.51 -10.41 9.48
N LEU A 281 12.45 -10.18 8.17
CA LEU A 281 13.61 -10.21 7.27
C LEU A 281 14.71 -9.25 7.73
N ALA A 282 15.97 -9.71 7.63
CA ALA A 282 17.12 -8.94 8.09
C ALA A 282 17.39 -7.70 7.21
N ASP A 283 17.29 -7.87 5.89
CA ASP A 283 17.43 -6.80 4.93
C ASP A 283 16.14 -5.97 4.87
N PHE A 284 16.27 -4.67 5.11
CA PHE A 284 15.12 -3.76 5.14
C PHE A 284 14.44 -3.63 3.77
N THR A 285 15.22 -3.60 2.67
CA THR A 285 14.64 -3.40 1.34
C THR A 285 13.85 -4.63 0.92
N ALA A 286 14.41 -5.83 1.13
CA ALA A 286 13.69 -7.09 0.93
C ALA A 286 12.48 -7.18 1.85
N GLY A 287 12.63 -6.79 3.12
CA GLY A 287 11.54 -6.78 4.10
C GLY A 287 10.36 -5.88 3.74
N MET A 288 10.60 -4.74 3.10
CA MET A 288 9.53 -3.81 2.67
C MET A 288 8.91 -4.15 1.32
N ARG A 289 9.59 -4.95 0.50
CA ARG A 289 9.06 -5.51 -0.76
C ARG A 289 8.27 -6.81 -0.53
N ASP A 290 8.63 -7.55 0.50
CA ASP A 290 7.78 -8.63 1.00
C ASP A 290 6.61 -8.02 1.79
N HIS A 291 5.47 -7.87 1.11
CA HIS A 291 4.26 -7.28 1.68
C HIS A 291 3.80 -7.96 2.97
N GLU A 292 3.93 -9.29 3.09
CA GLU A 292 3.52 -10.01 4.30
C GLU A 292 4.46 -9.66 5.45
N ASN A 293 5.77 -9.68 5.21
CA ASN A 293 6.75 -9.25 6.20
C ASN A 293 6.57 -7.77 6.61
N ALA A 294 6.27 -6.88 5.67
CA ALA A 294 6.01 -5.47 5.95
C ALA A 294 4.80 -5.30 6.90
N VAL A 295 3.71 -6.02 6.65
CA VAL A 295 2.51 -5.98 7.49
C VAL A 295 2.75 -6.65 8.86
N MET A 296 3.51 -7.75 8.92
CA MET A 296 3.94 -8.31 10.21
C MET A 296 4.74 -7.29 11.03
N ALA A 297 5.63 -6.52 10.39
CA ALA A 297 6.38 -5.47 11.07
C ALA A 297 5.45 -4.34 11.55
N GLN A 298 4.41 -4.00 10.79
CA GLN A 298 3.41 -2.99 11.15
C GLN A 298 2.61 -3.41 12.40
N TYR A 299 2.16 -4.67 12.46
CA TYR A 299 1.56 -5.27 13.66
C TYR A 299 2.46 -5.10 14.89
N CYS A 300 3.72 -5.52 14.78
CA CYS A 300 4.70 -5.41 15.87
C CYS A 300 4.95 -3.96 16.30
N LEU A 301 4.97 -3.00 15.37
CA LEU A 301 5.15 -1.58 15.69
C LEU A 301 3.92 -0.97 16.38
N ALA A 302 2.73 -1.34 15.93
CA ALA A 302 1.49 -0.93 16.57
C ALA A 302 1.43 -1.47 18.01
N ASP A 303 1.76 -2.74 18.23
CA ASP A 303 1.81 -3.34 19.56
C ASP A 303 2.86 -2.67 20.46
N TRP A 304 4.03 -2.34 19.92
CA TRP A 304 5.04 -1.59 20.66
C TRP A 304 4.52 -0.20 21.05
N SER A 305 3.72 0.44 20.19
CA SER A 305 3.11 1.73 20.52
C SER A 305 2.08 1.60 21.65
N LEU A 306 1.31 0.49 21.69
CA LEU A 306 0.38 0.19 22.78
C LEU A 306 1.09 -0.01 24.11
N ALA A 307 2.28 -0.64 24.11
CA ALA A 307 3.08 -0.86 25.32
C ALA A 307 3.55 0.45 26.01
N ALA A 308 3.42 1.61 25.36
CA ALA A 308 3.70 2.91 25.97
C ALA A 308 2.53 3.46 26.81
N LEU A 309 1.34 2.89 26.68
CA LEU A 309 0.15 3.23 27.45
C LEU A 309 0.19 2.54 28.83
N SER A 310 -0.41 3.19 29.83
CA SER A 310 -0.79 2.50 31.07
C SER A 310 -2.02 1.60 30.83
N PRO A 311 -2.26 0.57 31.66
CA PRO A 311 -3.43 -0.30 31.52
C PRO A 311 -4.76 0.46 31.47
N ALA A 312 -4.92 1.50 32.30
CA ALA A 312 -6.11 2.35 32.31
C ALA A 312 -6.26 3.22 31.03
N GLU A 313 -5.14 3.64 30.42
CA GLU A 313 -5.18 4.37 29.16
C GLU A 313 -5.53 3.45 27.99
N TYR A 314 -4.96 2.24 27.97
CA TYR A 314 -5.29 1.21 26.98
C TYR A 314 -6.76 0.83 27.05
N LEU A 315 -7.26 0.44 28.23
CA LEU A 315 -8.65 0.04 28.43
C LEU A 315 -9.64 1.11 27.95
N ARG A 316 -9.38 2.37 28.31
CA ARG A 316 -10.23 3.49 27.88
C ARG A 316 -10.21 3.69 26.37
N LEU A 317 -9.07 3.54 25.72
CA LEU A 317 -8.98 3.68 24.26
C LEU A 317 -9.60 2.48 23.54
N SER A 318 -9.46 1.26 24.08
CA SER A 318 -9.99 0.04 23.46
C SER A 318 -11.50 -0.11 23.59
N GLU A 319 -12.18 0.70 24.42
CA GLU A 319 -13.65 0.86 24.39
C GLU A 319 -14.17 1.31 23.01
N ASN A 320 -13.33 1.98 22.21
CA ASN A 320 -13.65 2.38 20.84
C ASN A 320 -12.44 2.13 19.91
N ASP A 321 -12.56 1.16 19.00
CA ASP A 321 -11.49 0.80 18.06
C ASP A 321 -11.01 1.98 17.19
N GLU A 322 -11.87 2.96 16.90
CA GLU A 322 -11.47 4.19 16.20
C GLU A 322 -10.53 5.05 17.07
N ASP A 323 -10.78 5.14 18.38
CA ASP A 323 -9.95 5.94 19.30
C ASP A 323 -8.59 5.26 19.57
N LEU A 324 -8.59 3.94 19.75
CA LEU A 324 -7.35 3.15 19.80
C LEU A 324 -6.57 3.30 18.49
N GLY A 325 -7.26 3.20 17.35
CA GLY A 325 -6.68 3.40 16.03
C GLY A 325 -6.12 4.81 15.82
N ALA A 326 -6.81 5.85 16.29
CA ALA A 326 -6.35 7.23 16.23
C ALA A 326 -5.07 7.44 17.06
N PHE A 327 -4.97 6.82 18.24
CA PHE A 327 -3.72 6.78 19.01
C PHE A 327 -2.59 6.10 18.24
N LEU A 328 -2.87 4.94 17.65
CA LEU A 328 -1.88 4.21 16.83
C LEU A 328 -1.43 5.02 15.62
N ALA A 329 -2.33 5.71 14.92
CA ALA A 329 -2.00 6.60 13.82
C ALA A 329 -1.10 7.76 14.27
N ALA A 330 -1.40 8.36 15.44
CA ALA A 330 -0.56 9.41 16.00
C ALA A 330 0.84 8.90 16.37
N ALA A 331 0.93 7.71 16.97
CA ALA A 331 2.20 7.08 17.32
C ALA A 331 3.00 6.69 16.06
N TYR A 332 2.34 6.18 15.02
CA TYR A 332 2.97 5.78 13.77
C TYR A 332 3.62 6.97 13.04
N ASN A 333 2.91 8.08 12.92
CA ASN A 333 3.40 9.29 12.25
C ASN A 333 4.35 10.13 13.13
N GLY A 334 4.00 10.32 14.40
CA GLY A 334 4.65 11.27 15.30
C GLY A 334 5.64 10.67 16.30
N GLY A 335 5.65 9.35 16.46
CA GLY A 335 6.35 8.61 17.52
C GLY A 335 5.49 8.43 18.77
N GLU A 336 5.62 7.27 19.41
CA GLU A 336 4.82 6.81 20.56
C GLU A 336 4.91 7.75 21.76
N ASN A 337 6.11 8.25 22.07
CA ASN A 337 6.32 9.17 23.19
C ASN A 337 5.57 10.50 23.00
N GLY A 338 5.49 10.99 21.75
CA GLY A 338 4.79 12.22 21.42
C GLY A 338 3.27 12.04 21.55
N ALA A 339 2.75 10.93 21.03
CA ALA A 339 1.34 10.58 21.14
C ALA A 339 0.90 10.43 22.61
N VAL A 340 1.66 9.67 23.41
CA VAL A 340 1.40 9.48 24.85
C VAL A 340 1.47 10.80 25.62
N ALA A 341 2.47 11.65 25.35
CA ALA A 341 2.58 12.95 26.00
C ALA A 341 1.40 13.88 25.68
N ALA A 342 0.95 13.90 24.42
CA ALA A 342 -0.25 14.66 24.03
C ALA A 342 -1.50 14.12 24.73
N LEU A 343 -1.71 12.80 24.73
CA LEU A 343 -2.84 12.15 25.38
C LEU A 343 -2.90 12.47 26.89
N ARG A 344 -1.77 12.41 27.59
CA ARG A 344 -1.68 12.69 29.03
C ARG A 344 -1.88 14.16 29.36
N ARG A 345 -1.51 15.06 28.44
CA ARG A 345 -1.66 16.50 28.62
C ARG A 345 -3.13 16.94 28.57
N ASP A 346 -3.89 16.45 27.59
CA ASP A 346 -5.32 16.76 27.46
C ASP A 346 -6.07 15.57 26.85
N ARG A 347 -6.56 14.67 27.69
CA ARG A 347 -7.20 13.41 27.27
C ARG A 347 -8.36 13.57 26.28
N ARG A 348 -9.04 14.73 26.28
CA ARG A 348 -10.21 14.96 25.43
C ARG A 348 -9.85 15.66 24.11
N ARG A 349 -8.80 16.47 24.11
CA ARG A 349 -8.46 17.35 22.99
C ARG A 349 -7.07 17.10 22.43
N TRP A 350 -6.40 16.03 22.82
CA TRP A 350 -5.01 15.73 22.43
C TRP A 350 -4.80 15.69 20.90
N GLU A 351 -5.85 15.40 20.13
CA GLU A 351 -5.86 15.38 18.67
C GLU A 351 -6.04 16.78 18.04
N GLU A 352 -6.42 17.80 18.82
CA GLU A 352 -6.64 19.15 18.29
C GLU A 352 -5.31 19.87 18.01
N PRO A 353 -5.26 20.75 16.98
CA PRO A 353 -4.12 21.62 16.75
C PRO A 353 -3.71 22.40 18.01
N GLY A 354 -2.42 22.34 18.37
CA GLY A 354 -1.87 23.05 19.52
C GLY A 354 -2.05 22.36 20.87
N ARG A 355 -2.57 21.12 20.91
CA ARG A 355 -2.77 20.34 22.15
C ARG A 355 -1.71 19.27 22.44
N GLY A 356 -0.65 19.21 21.65
CA GLY A 356 0.54 18.39 21.94
C GLY A 356 1.07 17.66 20.71
N LEU A 357 0.18 17.22 19.82
CA LEU A 357 0.59 16.67 18.54
C LEU A 357 1.11 17.75 17.59
N LYS A 358 2.05 17.36 16.73
CA LYS A 358 2.51 18.20 15.61
C LYS A 358 1.36 18.37 14.61
N ARG A 359 1.34 19.50 13.90
CA ARG A 359 0.30 19.80 12.89
C ARG A 359 0.14 18.69 11.84
N GLU A 360 1.25 18.12 11.39
CA GLU A 360 1.26 16.99 10.44
C GLU A 360 0.55 15.76 11.03
N THR A 361 0.88 15.39 12.27
CA THR A 361 0.27 14.26 12.97
C THR A 361 -1.23 14.47 13.23
N VAL A 362 -1.65 15.70 13.57
CA VAL A 362 -3.09 16.03 13.69
C VAL A 362 -3.82 15.79 12.37
N ARG A 363 -3.23 16.21 11.24
CA ARG A 363 -3.80 15.99 9.90
C ARG A 363 -3.88 14.49 9.59
N TYR A 364 -2.82 13.74 9.88
CA TYR A 364 -2.73 12.30 9.68
C TYR A 364 -3.78 11.53 10.51
N VAL A 365 -4.01 11.90 11.78
CA VAL A 365 -5.07 11.31 12.61
C VAL A 365 -6.48 11.61 12.06
N ARG A 366 -6.69 12.83 11.55
CA ARG A 366 -7.95 13.20 10.90
C ARG A 366 -8.21 12.39 9.63
N GLU A 367 -7.17 12.12 8.83
CA GLU A 367 -7.25 11.25 7.65
C GLU A 367 -7.55 9.81 8.07
N PHE A 368 -6.85 9.28 9.09
CA PHE A 368 -7.12 7.98 9.68
C PHE A 368 -8.59 7.81 10.05
N ARG A 369 -9.17 8.74 10.84
CA ARG A 369 -10.57 8.62 11.30
C ARG A 369 -11.57 8.58 10.14
N GLN A 370 -11.34 9.38 9.10
CA GLN A 370 -12.22 9.40 7.92
C GLN A 370 -12.14 8.09 7.14
N VAL A 371 -10.93 7.64 6.80
CA VAL A 371 -10.73 6.38 6.08
C VAL A 371 -11.20 5.18 6.92
N TYR A 372 -10.95 5.17 8.23
CA TYR A 372 -11.39 4.11 9.13
C TYR A 372 -12.93 3.95 9.10
N ARG A 373 -13.66 5.06 9.17
CA ARG A 373 -15.14 5.05 9.08
C ARG A 373 -15.61 4.61 7.70
N LEU A 374 -14.96 5.09 6.63
CA LEU A 374 -15.26 4.67 5.26
C LEU A 374 -15.12 3.15 5.10
N LEU A 375 -14.00 2.57 5.55
CA LEU A 375 -13.75 1.12 5.49
C LEU A 375 -14.68 0.31 6.41
N GLY A 376 -15.28 0.98 7.40
CA GLY A 376 -16.32 0.43 8.26
C GLY A 376 -17.72 0.44 7.67
N THR A 377 -17.95 1.02 6.48
CA THR A 377 -19.27 0.95 5.82
C THR A 377 -19.37 -0.29 4.93
N THR A 378 -20.51 -0.99 4.99
CA THR A 378 -20.87 -2.06 4.04
C THR A 378 -21.22 -1.45 2.68
N GLU A 379 -21.31 -2.27 1.63
CA GLU A 379 -21.79 -1.84 0.31
C GLU A 379 -23.20 -1.22 0.34
N THR A 380 -23.99 -1.50 1.39
CA THR A 380 -25.31 -0.91 1.64
C THR A 380 -25.25 0.44 2.38
N GLY A 381 -24.05 0.95 2.68
CA GLY A 381 -23.84 2.19 3.46
C GLY A 381 -24.13 2.04 4.95
N GLN A 382 -24.34 0.82 5.45
CA GLN A 382 -24.55 0.55 6.86
C GLN A 382 -23.20 0.37 7.58
N PRO A 383 -23.05 0.82 8.83
CA PRO A 383 -21.85 0.53 9.60
C PRO A 383 -21.74 -0.98 9.83
N ALA A 384 -20.65 -1.58 9.37
CA ALA A 384 -20.26 -2.94 9.70
C ALA A 384 -19.97 -3.02 11.20
N ALA A 385 -20.49 -4.06 11.85
CA ALA A 385 -20.25 -4.30 13.28
C ALA A 385 -18.73 -4.25 13.57
N PRO A 386 -18.29 -3.56 14.64
CA PRO A 386 -16.89 -3.55 15.00
C PRO A 386 -16.43 -4.97 15.32
N PRO A 387 -15.22 -5.39 14.91
CA PRO A 387 -14.64 -6.63 15.41
C PRO A 387 -14.51 -6.50 16.93
N ALA A 388 -14.96 -7.53 17.67
CA ALA A 388 -14.83 -7.53 19.12
C ALA A 388 -13.34 -7.61 19.49
N VAL A 389 -12.80 -6.53 20.05
CA VAL A 389 -11.49 -6.57 20.73
C VAL A 389 -11.74 -7.22 22.10
N PRO A 390 -11.05 -8.32 22.44
CA PRO A 390 -11.24 -8.96 23.74
C PRO A 390 -10.82 -7.98 24.86
N PRO A 391 -11.58 -7.90 25.96
CA PRO A 391 -11.16 -7.11 27.11
C PRO A 391 -9.85 -7.67 27.68
N PRO A 392 -8.98 -6.83 28.25
CA PRO A 392 -7.78 -7.31 28.93
C PRO A 392 -8.14 -8.26 30.07
N ALA A 393 -7.24 -9.19 30.38
CA ALA A 393 -7.40 -10.09 31.52
C ALA A 393 -7.45 -9.28 32.84
N PRO A 394 -8.24 -9.71 33.84
CA PRO A 394 -8.49 -8.97 35.08
C PRO A 394 -7.26 -8.81 35.99
#